data_AF-A0A068SB75-F1
#
_entry.id   AF-A0A068SB75-F1
#
_cell.length_a   1.000
_cell.length_b   1.000
_cell.length_c   1.000
_cell.angle_alpha   90.00
_cell.angle_beta   90.00
_cell.angle_gamma   90.00
#
_symmetry.space_group_name_H-M   'P 1'
#
loop_
_entity.id
_entity.type
_entity.pdbx_description
1 polymer ?
#
loop_
_entity_poly.entity_id
_entity_poly.type
_entity_poly.pdbx_seq_one_letter_code
_entity_poly.pdbx_strand_id
1 'polypeptide(L)'
;MLPDDIQWCFDRADHLSFKDFIEAFDCLDRHHAQQRFDNILSKHFNTKSERDLRINGNYKTWTKSSDDSRFWTLRGDSINITKANLTGAEMVDSALDHRLASSRSADHSLQQALVDSDESTVDTPVPHPGSNSKIETILSIDDETVILHEETRPIRKGNPYIFKNTNITQLAMLLL
;
A
#
# COMPACT_ATOMS: atom_id res chain seq x y z
N MET A 1 30.98 -13.73 -3.52
CA MET A 1 29.71 -14.31 -3.99
C MET A 1 29.03 -13.26 -4.84
N LEU A 2 28.59 -13.61 -6.05
CA LEU A 2 27.85 -12.66 -6.88
C LEU A 2 26.43 -12.47 -6.29
N PRO A 3 25.89 -11.25 -6.30
CA PRO A 3 24.47 -11.03 -6.06
C PRO A 3 23.59 -11.91 -6.97
N ASP A 4 22.46 -12.38 -6.45
CA ASP A 4 21.57 -13.32 -7.15
C ASP A 4 21.11 -12.82 -8.52
N ASP A 5 20.85 -11.52 -8.63
CA ASP A 5 20.43 -10.88 -9.87
C ASP A 5 21.53 -10.85 -10.94
N ILE A 6 22.78 -10.70 -10.52
CA ILE A 6 23.93 -10.78 -11.41
C ILE A 6 24.15 -12.22 -11.86
N GLN A 7 24.07 -13.19 -10.94
CA GLN A 7 24.22 -14.61 -11.29
C GLN A 7 23.13 -15.04 -12.28
N TRP A 8 21.88 -14.66 -12.03
CA TRP A 8 20.74 -14.94 -12.91
C TRP A 8 20.95 -14.37 -14.32
N CYS A 9 21.55 -13.19 -14.44
CA CYS A 9 21.88 -12.60 -15.74
C CYS A 9 22.94 -13.42 -16.50
N PHE A 10 23.93 -13.98 -15.81
CA PHE A 10 24.93 -14.86 -16.42
C PHE A 10 24.32 -16.17 -16.90
N ASP A 11 23.46 -16.78 -16.07
CA ASP A 11 22.80 -18.05 -16.39
C ASP A 11 21.89 -17.94 -17.63
N ARG A 12 21.43 -16.72 -17.95
CA ARG A 12 20.56 -16.42 -19.07
C ARG A 12 21.21 -15.58 -20.16
N ALA A 13 22.54 -15.46 -20.17
CA ALA A 13 23.26 -14.51 -21.01
C ALA A 13 22.86 -14.56 -22.50
N ASP A 14 22.56 -15.73 -23.05
CA ASP A 14 22.20 -15.87 -24.47
C ASP A 14 20.80 -15.34 -24.81
N HIS A 15 19.89 -15.29 -23.82
CA HIS A 15 18.50 -14.84 -23.96
C HIS A 15 18.17 -13.66 -23.03
N LEU A 16 19.19 -13.02 -22.45
CA LEU A 16 19.01 -11.97 -21.47
C LEU A 16 18.28 -10.78 -22.09
N SER A 17 17.17 -10.40 -21.47
CA SER A 17 16.36 -9.25 -21.84
C SER A 17 16.05 -8.43 -20.59
N PHE A 18 15.95 -7.11 -20.74
CA PHE A 18 15.59 -6.24 -19.62
C PHE A 18 14.17 -6.51 -19.12
N LYS A 19 13.26 -6.91 -20.03
CA LYS A 19 11.90 -7.28 -19.68
C LYS A 19 11.88 -8.53 -18.77
N ASP A 20 12.60 -9.58 -19.16
CA ASP A 20 12.71 -10.81 -18.36
C ASP A 20 13.34 -10.52 -16.99
N PHE A 21 14.33 -9.63 -16.94
CA PHE A 21 14.95 -9.20 -15.68
C PHE A 21 13.93 -8.53 -14.76
N ILE A 22 13.14 -7.60 -15.28
CA ILE A 22 12.09 -6.92 -14.51
C ILE A 22 11.06 -7.91 -13.96
N GLU A 23 10.66 -8.90 -14.77
CA GLU A 23 9.69 -9.93 -14.40
C GLU A 23 10.27 -10.91 -13.37
N ALA A 24 11.55 -11.29 -13.48
CA ALA A 24 12.19 -12.22 -12.55
C ALA A 24 12.40 -11.65 -11.14
N PHE A 25 12.63 -10.33 -11.04
CA PHE A 25 12.88 -9.65 -9.77
C PHE A 25 11.73 -8.75 -9.32
N ASP A 26 10.55 -8.91 -9.93
CA ASP A 26 9.34 -8.13 -9.64
C ASP A 26 9.60 -6.63 -9.47
N CYS A 27 10.42 -6.05 -10.34
CA CYS A 27 10.82 -4.66 -10.18
C CYS A 27 9.62 -3.73 -10.38
N LEU A 28 9.25 -2.98 -9.34
CA LEU A 28 8.08 -2.09 -9.35
C LEU A 28 8.42 -0.66 -9.79
N ASP A 29 9.68 -0.25 -9.68
CA ASP A 29 10.15 1.06 -10.07
C ASP A 29 10.97 0.98 -11.36
N ARG A 30 10.51 1.70 -12.38
CA ARG A 30 11.14 1.74 -13.70
C ARG A 30 12.57 2.28 -13.64
N HIS A 31 12.77 3.38 -12.92
CA HIS A 31 14.05 4.07 -12.92
C HIS A 31 15.10 3.23 -12.20
N HIS A 32 14.75 2.67 -11.05
CA HIS A 32 15.60 1.78 -10.27
C HIS A 32 15.95 0.52 -11.05
N ALA A 33 14.98 -0.11 -11.73
CA ALA A 33 15.24 -1.27 -12.57
C ALA A 33 16.23 -0.95 -13.71
N GLN A 34 16.04 0.18 -14.39
CA GLN A 34 16.94 0.63 -15.45
C GLN A 34 18.35 0.89 -14.92
N GLN A 35 18.49 1.65 -13.82
CA GLN A 35 19.78 1.91 -13.18
C GLN A 35 20.49 0.61 -12.80
N ARG A 36 19.75 -0.34 -12.21
CA ARG A 36 20.33 -1.63 -11.80
C ARG A 36 20.80 -2.42 -13.01
N PHE A 37 19.99 -2.53 -14.05
CA PHE A 37 20.33 -3.27 -15.25
C PHE A 37 21.49 -2.63 -16.01
N ASP A 38 21.51 -1.30 -16.15
CA ASP A 38 22.64 -0.55 -16.72
C ASP A 38 23.94 -0.82 -15.95
N ASN A 39 23.88 -0.87 -14.61
CA ASN A 39 25.04 -1.19 -13.78
C ASN A 39 25.54 -2.63 -14.00
N ILE A 40 24.62 -3.58 -14.20
CA ILE A 40 25.00 -4.97 -14.49
C ILE A 40 25.66 -5.05 -15.87
N LEU A 41 25.04 -4.47 -16.89
CA LEU A 41 25.56 -4.50 -18.26
C LEU A 41 26.94 -3.83 -18.35
N SER A 42 27.10 -2.64 -17.75
CA SER A 42 28.36 -1.89 -17.79
C SER A 42 29.51 -2.58 -17.07
N LYS A 43 29.25 -3.42 -16.07
CA LYS A 43 30.29 -4.13 -15.31
C LYS A 43 30.57 -5.55 -15.81
N HIS A 44 29.55 -6.23 -16.35
CA HIS A 44 29.59 -7.67 -16.60
C HIS A 44 29.34 -8.06 -18.07
N PHE A 45 28.76 -7.16 -18.87
CA PHE A 45 28.43 -7.37 -20.29
C PHE A 45 28.92 -6.19 -21.14
N ASN A 46 30.17 -5.77 -20.95
CA ASN A 46 30.76 -4.60 -21.57
C ASN A 46 31.85 -4.93 -22.62
N THR A 47 31.95 -6.20 -23.00
CA THR A 47 32.92 -6.62 -24.00
C THR A 47 32.43 -6.28 -25.41
N LYS A 48 33.34 -6.33 -26.40
CA LYS A 48 32.97 -6.21 -27.82
C LYS A 48 32.47 -7.54 -28.41
N SER A 49 32.08 -8.50 -27.58
CA SER A 49 31.51 -9.75 -28.07
C SER A 49 30.14 -9.49 -28.70
N GLU A 50 29.77 -10.30 -29.69
CA GLU A 50 28.47 -10.20 -30.35
C GLU A 50 27.31 -10.32 -29.34
N ARG A 51 27.47 -11.19 -28.33
CA ARG A 51 26.49 -11.38 -27.25
C ARG A 51 26.26 -10.08 -26.49
N ASP A 52 27.32 -9.47 -25.97
CA ASP A 52 27.22 -8.26 -25.15
C ASP A 52 26.66 -7.07 -25.95
N LEU A 53 27.09 -6.94 -27.22
CA LEU A 53 26.56 -5.93 -28.14
C LEU A 53 25.07 -6.13 -28.41
N ARG A 54 24.63 -7.38 -28.60
CA ARG A 54 23.21 -7.73 -28.78
C ARG A 54 22.38 -7.39 -27.54
N ILE A 55 22.83 -7.78 -26.35
CA ILE A 55 22.12 -7.49 -25.09
C ILE A 55 21.98 -5.97 -24.90
N ASN A 56 23.08 -5.23 -25.02
CA ASN A 56 23.08 -3.77 -24.87
C ASN A 56 22.19 -3.09 -25.93
N GLY A 57 22.31 -3.51 -27.19
CA GLY A 57 21.51 -2.97 -28.29
C GLY A 57 20.01 -3.19 -28.09
N ASN A 58 19.61 -4.41 -27.72
CA ASN A 58 18.21 -4.75 -27.43
C ASN A 58 17.66 -3.93 -26.26
N TYR A 59 18.44 -3.80 -25.18
CA TYR A 59 18.06 -3.00 -24.03
C TYR A 59 17.84 -1.52 -24.39
N LYS A 60 18.81 -0.89 -25.06
CA LYS A 60 18.72 0.53 -25.45
C LYS A 60 17.63 0.79 -26.49
N THR A 61 17.33 -0.19 -27.33
CA THR A 61 16.23 -0.11 -28.31
C THR A 61 14.87 -0.22 -27.61
N TRP A 62 14.71 -1.22 -26.75
CA TRP A 62 13.44 -1.47 -26.06
C TRP A 62 13.07 -0.34 -25.10
N THR A 63 14.01 0.18 -24.31
CA THR A 63 13.74 1.29 -23.36
C THR A 63 13.33 2.61 -24.02
N LYS A 64 13.50 2.73 -25.34
CA LYS A 64 13.07 3.86 -26.16
C LYS A 64 11.81 3.56 -26.98
N SER A 65 11.31 2.33 -26.96
CA SER A 65 10.18 1.92 -27.76
C SER A 65 8.85 2.21 -27.06
N SER A 66 7.76 2.15 -27.83
CA SER A 66 6.40 2.19 -27.28
C SER A 66 6.09 0.98 -26.39
N ASP A 67 6.77 -0.15 -26.60
CA ASP A 67 6.54 -1.38 -25.85
C ASP A 67 6.96 -1.25 -24.40
N ASP A 68 8.06 -0.57 -24.11
CA ASP A 68 8.48 -0.25 -22.74
C ASP A 68 7.42 0.63 -22.04
N SER A 69 6.93 1.68 -22.71
CA SER A 69 5.89 2.55 -22.14
C SER A 69 4.59 1.79 -21.87
N ARG A 70 4.18 0.93 -22.81
CA ARG A 70 3.01 0.07 -22.65
C ARG A 70 3.20 -0.94 -21.52
N PHE A 71 4.38 -1.55 -21.42
CA PHE A 71 4.71 -2.52 -20.37
C PHE A 71 4.56 -1.90 -18.98
N TRP A 72 5.13 -0.72 -18.74
CA TRP A 72 5.02 -0.04 -17.45
C TRP A 72 3.61 0.47 -17.15
N THR A 73 2.86 0.89 -18.18
CA THR A 73 1.46 1.27 -18.03
C THR A 73 0.60 0.09 -17.57
N LEU A 74 0.78 -1.09 -18.18
CA LEU A 74 0.06 -2.31 -17.81
C LEU A 74 0.41 -2.79 -16.39
N ARG A 75 1.66 -2.57 -15.94
CA ARG A 75 2.08 -2.89 -14.57
C ARG A 75 1.68 -1.84 -13.54
N GLY A 76 1.07 -0.72 -13.97
CA GLY A 76 0.57 0.33 -13.08
C GLY A 76 -0.38 -0.20 -12.01
N ASP A 77 -1.24 -1.16 -12.35
CA ASP A 77 -2.17 -1.76 -11.41
C ASP A 77 -1.44 -2.54 -10.28
N SER A 78 -0.45 -3.36 -10.63
CA SER A 78 0.37 -4.08 -9.65
C SER A 78 1.15 -3.12 -8.72
N ILE A 79 1.67 -2.03 -9.28
CA ILE A 79 2.36 -0.99 -8.52
C ILE A 79 1.39 -0.30 -7.55
N ASN A 80 0.19 0.04 -8.01
CA ASN A 80 -0.83 0.72 -7.20
C ASN A 80 -1.33 -0.16 -6.06
N ILE A 81 -1.55 -1.46 -6.31
CA ILE A 81 -1.94 -2.42 -5.26
C ILE A 81 -0.85 -2.50 -4.19
N THR A 82 0.41 -2.60 -4.60
CA THR A 82 1.53 -2.68 -3.63
C THR A 82 1.64 -1.41 -2.79
N LYS A 83 1.50 -0.24 -3.42
CA LYS A 83 1.48 1.05 -2.71
C LYS A 83 0.31 1.14 -1.73
N ALA A 84 -0.89 0.75 -2.15
CA ALA A 84 -2.06 0.74 -1.29
C ALA A 84 -1.88 -0.19 -0.07
N ASN A 85 -1.29 -1.37 -0.27
CA ASN A 85 -0.98 -2.30 0.80
C ASN A 85 0.03 -1.71 1.79
N LEU A 86 1.07 -1.03 1.30
CA LEU A 86 2.07 -0.38 2.14
C LEU A 86 1.44 0.73 2.99
N THR A 87 0.67 1.62 2.37
CA THR A 87 -0.04 2.69 3.10
C THR A 87 -1.03 2.12 4.12
N GLY A 88 -1.74 1.03 3.78
CA GLY A 88 -2.61 0.34 4.71
C GLY A 88 -1.86 -0.22 5.93
N ALA A 89 -0.67 -0.80 5.72
CA ALA A 89 0.17 -1.30 6.81
C ALA A 89 0.67 -0.16 7.72
N GLU A 90 1.13 0.94 7.13
CA GLU A 90 1.57 2.13 7.89
C GLU A 90 0.45 2.74 8.75
N MET A 91 -0.79 2.73 8.25
CA MET A 91 -1.95 3.18 9.03
C MET A 91 -2.26 2.26 10.22
N VAL A 92 -2.12 0.95 10.04
CA VAL A 92 -2.31 -0.04 11.13
C VAL A 92 -1.23 0.14 12.21
N ASP A 93 0.02 0.28 11.79
CA ASP A 93 1.14 0.49 12.72
C ASP A 93 0.97 1.80 13.51
N SER A 94 0.62 2.89 12.84
CA SER A 94 0.33 4.18 13.49
C SER A 94 -0.84 4.10 14.49
N ALA A 95 -1.91 3.39 14.14
CA ALA A 95 -3.04 3.17 15.04
C ALA A 95 -2.65 2.34 16.27
N LEU A 96 -1.76 1.35 16.10
CA LEU A 96 -1.24 0.52 17.17
C LEU A 96 -0.34 1.33 18.12
N ASP A 97 0.54 2.16 17.57
CA ASP A 97 1.39 3.06 18.34
C ASP A 97 0.55 4.05 19.17
N HIS A 98 -0.50 4.61 18.58
CA HIS A 98 -1.42 5.50 19.29
C HIS A 98 -2.13 4.78 20.47
N ARG A 99 -2.57 3.53 20.27
CA ARG A 99 -3.19 2.71 21.33
C ARG A 99 -2.22 2.40 22.46
N LEU A 100 -0.96 2.07 22.13
CA LEU A 100 0.07 1.81 23.13
C LEU A 100 0.44 3.08 23.92
N ALA A 101 0.54 4.23 23.25
CA ALA A 101 0.80 5.52 23.90
C ALA A 101 -0.35 5.93 24.83
N SER A 102 -1.60 5.73 24.40
CA SER A 102 -2.78 6.00 25.22
C SER A 102 -2.86 5.07 26.45
N SER A 103 -2.56 3.77 26.28
CA SER A 103 -2.55 2.80 27.39
C SER A 103 -1.49 3.15 28.46
N ARG A 104 -0.29 3.58 28.04
CA ARG A 104 0.77 4.03 28.98
C ARG A 104 0.39 5.31 29.73
N SER A 105 -0.42 6.18 29.11
CA SER A 105 -0.94 7.38 29.76
C SER A 105 -2.04 7.05 30.77
N ALA A 106 -2.89 6.06 30.47
CA ALA A 106 -3.94 5.59 31.39
C ALA A 106 -3.35 4.95 32.67
N ASP A 107 -2.24 4.20 32.55
CA ASP A 107 -1.55 3.62 33.71
C ASP A 107 -0.95 4.69 34.64
N HIS A 108 -0.52 5.83 34.10
CA HIS A 108 -0.05 6.97 34.89
C HIS A 108 -1.19 7.71 35.60
N SER A 109 -2.38 7.79 35.00
CA SER A 109 -3.57 8.35 35.64
C SER A 109 -4.15 7.44 36.74
N LEU A 110 -4.07 6.12 36.58
CA LEU A 110 -4.53 5.17 37.62
C LEU A 110 -3.64 5.20 38.88
N GLN A 111 -2.36 5.53 38.76
CA GLN A 111 -1.48 5.75 39.93
C GLN A 111 -1.76 7.07 40.65
N GLN A 112 -2.38 8.05 39.99
CA GLN A 112 -2.79 9.32 40.62
C GLN A 112 -4.20 9.24 41.24
N ALA A 113 -5.07 8.35 40.75
CA ALA A 113 -6.46 8.21 41.21
C ALA A 113 -6.66 7.31 42.44
N LEU A 114 -5.61 6.64 42.94
CA LEU A 114 -5.68 5.80 44.15
C LEU A 114 -5.56 6.58 45.48
N VAL A 115 -5.63 7.92 45.46
CA VAL A 115 -5.52 8.75 46.68
C VAL A 115 -6.85 9.33 47.17
N ASP A 116 -7.92 9.36 46.37
CA ASP A 116 -9.21 9.85 46.86
C ASP A 116 -10.33 8.82 46.63
N SER A 117 -10.51 7.99 47.66
CA SER A 117 -11.78 7.35 47.98
C SER A 117 -12.85 8.41 48.24
N ASP A 118 -14.00 8.33 47.57
CA ASP A 118 -15.25 8.06 48.31
C ASP A 118 -16.42 7.63 47.41
N GLU A 119 -17.32 6.91 48.07
CA GLU A 119 -18.55 6.20 47.71
C GLU A 119 -19.65 7.00 46.97
N SER A 120 -20.37 6.36 46.01
CA SER A 120 -21.86 6.40 45.89
C SER A 120 -22.44 5.68 44.65
N THR A 121 -23.16 4.59 44.94
CA THR A 121 -24.46 4.08 44.42
C THR A 121 -24.99 4.32 42.98
N VAL A 122 -25.09 3.19 42.23
CA VAL A 122 -26.26 2.56 41.56
C VAL A 122 -27.20 3.39 40.66
N ASP A 123 -27.25 3.08 39.36
CA ASP A 123 -28.43 2.40 38.76
C ASP A 123 -28.19 1.91 37.32
N THR A 124 -28.78 0.75 37.00
CA THR A 124 -28.70 0.04 35.70
C THR A 124 -30.07 0.05 35.01
N PRO A 125 -30.15 0.13 33.67
CA PRO A 125 -31.30 -0.48 32.98
C PRO A 125 -30.90 -1.57 31.98
N VAL A 126 -31.60 -2.70 32.08
CA VAL A 126 -31.55 -3.93 31.27
C VAL A 126 -32.19 -3.70 29.88
N PRO A 127 -31.68 -4.33 28.79
CA PRO A 127 -32.20 -4.18 27.43
C PRO A 127 -33.26 -5.24 27.09
N HIS A 128 -34.25 -4.95 26.24
CA HIS A 128 -35.10 -5.94 25.57
C HIS A 128 -35.27 -5.67 24.06
N PRO A 129 -35.48 -6.72 23.23
CA PRO A 129 -35.03 -6.77 21.85
C PRO A 129 -36.15 -6.60 20.82
N GLY A 130 -35.83 -6.01 19.66
CA GLY A 130 -36.72 -5.87 18.52
C GLY A 130 -35.94 -5.84 17.20
N SER A 131 -35.86 -7.00 16.56
CA SER A 131 -35.21 -7.26 15.26
C SER A 131 -35.79 -6.42 14.13
N ASN A 132 -34.92 -5.86 13.27
CA ASN A 132 -35.08 -5.75 11.80
C ASN A 132 -33.69 -5.48 11.18
N SER A 133 -33.16 -6.45 10.44
CA SER A 133 -31.82 -6.47 9.85
C SER A 133 -31.60 -5.33 8.84
N LYS A 134 -30.91 -4.29 9.27
CA LYS A 134 -30.21 -3.31 8.44
C LYS A 134 -28.76 -3.33 8.92
N ILE A 135 -27.83 -3.75 8.06
CA ILE A 135 -26.43 -3.84 8.43
C ILE A 135 -25.88 -2.42 8.45
N GLU A 136 -25.98 -1.76 9.60
CA GLU A 136 -25.35 -0.47 9.86
C GLU A 136 -24.00 -0.75 10.52
N THR A 137 -22.91 -0.42 9.83
CA THR A 137 -21.57 -0.49 10.43
C THR A 137 -21.34 0.82 11.16
N ILE A 138 -21.52 0.80 12.48
CA ILE A 138 -21.32 1.98 13.34
C ILE A 138 -19.86 2.02 13.75
N LEU A 139 -19.15 3.09 13.38
CA LEU A 139 -17.81 3.38 13.87
C LEU A 139 -17.92 4.51 14.91
N SER A 140 -17.67 4.21 16.18
CA SER A 140 -17.71 5.20 17.26
C SER A 140 -16.28 5.59 17.65
N ILE A 141 -15.98 6.89 17.59
CA ILE A 141 -14.75 7.49 18.12
C ILE A 141 -15.19 8.66 18.99
N ASP A 142 -14.87 8.62 20.28
CA ASP A 142 -15.07 9.67 21.30
C ASP A 142 -16.29 10.59 21.08
N ASP A 143 -17.48 10.05 21.38
CA ASP A 143 -18.79 10.74 21.43
C ASP A 143 -19.32 11.39 20.14
N GLU A 144 -18.63 11.29 19.00
CA GLU A 144 -19.20 11.63 17.70
C GLU A 144 -19.61 10.37 16.92
N THR A 145 -20.92 10.26 16.64
CA THR A 145 -21.47 9.12 15.90
C THR A 145 -21.52 9.43 14.41
N VAL A 146 -20.68 8.78 13.60
CA VAL A 146 -20.75 8.90 12.14
C VAL A 146 -21.60 7.75 11.59
N ILE A 147 -22.79 8.07 11.09
CA ILE A 147 -23.72 7.10 10.51
C ILE A 147 -23.49 7.03 9.00
N LEU A 148 -22.89 5.93 8.52
CA LEU A 148 -22.72 5.67 7.09
C LEU A 148 -23.97 4.98 6.52
N HIS A 149 -24.74 5.70 5.72
CA HIS A 149 -25.87 5.13 4.98
C HIS A 149 -25.40 4.48 3.69
N GLU A 150 -25.46 3.15 3.62
CA GLU A 150 -25.28 2.41 2.37
C GLU A 150 -26.60 2.38 1.59
N GLU A 151 -26.69 3.20 0.54
CA GLU A 151 -27.83 3.18 -0.39
C GLU A 151 -27.64 2.04 -1.39
N THR A 152 -28.14 0.85 -1.09
CA THR A 152 -28.14 -0.28 -2.03
C THR A 152 -29.10 -0.01 -3.19
N ARG A 153 -28.59 0.58 -4.28
CA ARG A 153 -29.27 0.58 -5.58
C ARG A 153 -28.79 -0.61 -6.41
N PRO A 154 -29.67 -1.28 -7.18
CA PRO A 154 -29.28 -2.41 -8.01
C PRO A 154 -28.29 -1.99 -9.10
N ILE A 155 -27.16 -2.71 -9.14
CA ILE A 155 -26.00 -2.49 -10.01
C ILE A 155 -26.43 -2.61 -11.48
N ARG A 156 -26.44 -1.48 -12.22
CA ARG A 156 -26.39 -1.52 -13.69
C ARG A 156 -24.93 -1.66 -14.12
N LYS A 157 -24.64 -2.62 -15.00
CA LYS A 157 -23.32 -2.87 -15.61
C LYS A 157 -22.67 -1.56 -16.09
N GLY A 158 -21.70 -1.08 -15.32
CA GLY A 158 -20.87 0.10 -15.59
C GLY A 158 -20.07 0.41 -14.33
N ASN A 159 -18.74 0.56 -14.47
CA ASN A 159 -17.72 0.73 -13.41
C ASN A 159 -18.23 1.16 -12.01
N PRO A 160 -18.00 0.37 -10.93
CA PRO A 160 -18.59 0.63 -9.62
C PRO A 160 -17.86 1.66 -8.74
N TYR A 161 -16.80 2.32 -9.22
CA TYR A 161 -16.05 3.28 -8.40
C TYR A 161 -15.88 4.61 -9.12
N ILE A 162 -16.93 5.43 -9.09
CA ILE A 162 -16.82 6.87 -9.34
C ILE A 162 -17.04 7.56 -7.99
N PHE A 163 -15.95 7.84 -7.28
CA PHE A 163 -15.99 8.82 -6.20
C PHE A 163 -16.16 10.20 -6.84
N LYS A 164 -17.39 10.71 -6.83
CA LYS A 164 -17.65 12.10 -7.24
C LYS A 164 -17.17 13.02 -6.12
N ASN A 165 -16.01 13.64 -6.35
CA ASN A 165 -15.46 14.82 -5.67
C ASN A 165 -16.14 15.20 -4.34
N THR A 166 -15.83 14.48 -3.27
CA THR A 166 -15.93 15.05 -1.93
C THR A 166 -14.64 15.81 -1.68
N ASN A 167 -14.76 17.12 -1.47
CA ASN A 167 -13.63 18.01 -1.28
C ASN A 167 -12.94 17.65 0.06
N ILE A 168 -11.79 16.97 -0.02
CA ILE A 168 -11.01 16.44 1.12
C ILE A 168 -10.65 17.54 2.14
N THR A 169 -10.73 18.81 1.74
CA THR A 169 -10.46 19.97 2.62
C THR A 169 -11.46 20.10 3.78
N GLN A 170 -12.67 19.53 3.71
CA GLN A 170 -13.60 19.57 4.85
C GLN A 170 -13.29 18.53 5.94
N LEU A 171 -12.58 17.44 5.63
CA LEU A 171 -12.17 16.46 6.66
C LEU A 171 -11.01 16.96 7.53
N ALA A 172 -10.20 17.89 7.00
CA ALA A 172 -9.04 18.44 7.71
C ALA A 172 -9.39 19.52 8.75
N MET A 173 -10.61 20.08 8.72
CA MET A 173 -11.03 21.14 9.67
C MET A 173 -11.73 20.60 10.93
N LEU A 174 -11.93 19.29 11.06
CA LEU A 174 -12.48 18.66 12.27
C LEU A 174 -11.40 18.15 13.25
N LEU A 175 -10.12 18.39 12.96
CA LEU A 175 -8.97 17.94 13.76
C LEU A 175 -8.05 19.09 14.23
N LEU A 176 -8.57 20.32 14.28
CA LEU A 176 -7.95 21.48 14.93
C LEU A 176 -8.88 22.01 16.01
#